data_AF-A0A317M8X9-F1
#
_entry.id   AF-A0A317M8X9-F1
#
_cell.length_a   1.000
_cell.length_b   1.000
_cell.length_c   1.000
_cell.angle_alpha   90.00
_cell.angle_beta   90.00
_cell.angle_gamma   90.00
#
_symmetry.space_group_name_H-M   'P 1'
#
loop_
_entity.id
_entity.type
_entity.pdbx_description
1 polymer ?
#
loop_
_entity_poly.entity_id
_entity_poly.type
_entity_poly.pdbx_seq_one_letter_code
_entity_poly.pdbx_strand_id
1 'polypeptide(L)'
;MPHAVDPNRAAQHGSVVMRLLDELFPLVEGVYVDLHKNPELSHSEQRTASVVAEWLNRTGYEVHRGVGGTGVVGILRNGPGPTVMLRADMDALPLEEKTGLPYASTARAEGPDGAEVPVMHACGHDAHTACLIGVADLLSETREEWAGTIMIVAQPGEESLDGAQGMIDDGLYDRFGRPDVILGQHLGPQPAGLISHRAGIILGAASAYRVRIFGEGGHASQPHTTVDPVLIAANIVTRLQGVVSREISPSEMAVLTVGRIQAGTKANIIPDEAYLEISTRALNENVSDQLEQAIERIVRAEAAASGASREPEVERFQSSGVTHNDPASTADVAAAHHAYFGGDYVIHLPDPSPATEDFCRFGLPEDPQPIPYVFWFVGATPHDVWDSAPGDTPYEKMGNVPSNHSPYFSPDREPTLRAGLAALTIAALSYVGSDNPNPAALAPAPSAAPVGSAFPGPAPTDTADPRGNTDPGGHSARTATPSEGPANSFDPLSDPLTGPRPAEPSFSDEANDAYDSAFLAASSAWPEEPGKSTHDTDMQSVMGRQDQEIRDEWRSEKAEESTLSTDMAAIMDEDEVPAPPPGPPAGPAFGGPPPMGSAHSAPPPPGPDDDLPDAQYRL
;
A
#
# COMPACT_ATOMS: atom_id res chain seq x y z
N MET A 1 -4.02 20.61 27.41
CA MET A 1 -5.09 19.60 27.29
C MET A 1 -5.53 19.65 25.85
N PRO A 2 -5.19 18.66 25.01
CA PRO A 2 -5.79 18.59 23.68
C PRO A 2 -7.30 18.54 23.86
N HIS A 3 -8.03 19.18 22.96
CA HIS A 3 -9.48 19.26 22.95
C HIS A 3 -10.09 17.89 23.30
N ALA A 4 -10.73 17.73 24.47
CA ALA A 4 -11.54 16.54 24.69
C ALA A 4 -12.70 16.62 23.70
N VAL A 5 -12.69 15.75 22.69
CA VAL A 5 -13.77 15.65 21.71
C VAL A 5 -15.01 15.17 22.44
N ASP A 6 -16.14 15.86 22.23
CA ASP A 6 -17.45 15.35 22.66
C ASP A 6 -18.03 14.51 21.53
N PRO A 7 -18.04 13.17 21.65
CA PRO A 7 -18.51 12.29 20.58
C PRO A 7 -20.01 12.45 20.30
N ASN A 8 -20.81 12.83 21.30
CA ASN A 8 -22.24 13.06 21.10
C ASN A 8 -22.48 14.35 20.34
N ARG A 9 -21.66 15.38 20.58
CA ARG A 9 -21.72 16.62 19.80
C ARG A 9 -21.38 16.37 18.34
N ALA A 10 -20.29 15.63 18.07
CA ALA A 10 -19.92 15.25 16.70
C ALA A 10 -21.03 14.47 16.00
N ALA A 11 -21.65 13.49 16.69
CA ALA A 11 -22.78 12.73 16.15
C ALA A 11 -24.05 13.58 15.93
N GLN A 12 -24.31 14.58 16.78
CA GLN A 12 -25.45 15.50 16.65
C GLN A 12 -25.30 16.42 15.44
N HIS A 13 -24.18 17.15 15.32
CA HIS A 13 -23.89 17.95 14.13
C HIS A 13 -23.85 17.08 12.89
N GLY A 14 -23.23 15.90 13.01
CA GLY A 14 -23.26 14.86 12.00
C GLY A 14 -24.66 14.55 11.50
N SER A 15 -25.58 14.24 12.41
CA SER A 15 -26.97 13.97 12.08
C SER A 15 -27.65 15.16 11.38
N VAL A 16 -27.28 16.39 11.70
CA VAL A 16 -27.77 17.60 11.02
C VAL A 16 -27.24 17.69 9.60
N VAL A 17 -25.93 17.58 9.43
CA VAL A 17 -25.23 17.67 8.13
C VAL A 17 -25.67 16.54 7.20
N MET A 18 -25.76 15.32 7.72
CA MET A 18 -26.12 14.13 6.97
C MET A 18 -27.59 14.13 6.49
N ARG A 19 -28.44 15.09 6.91
CA ARG A 19 -29.77 15.27 6.28
C ARG A 19 -29.68 15.72 4.82
N LEU A 20 -28.59 16.39 4.43
CA LEU A 20 -28.34 16.79 3.04
C LEU A 20 -27.85 15.62 2.19
N LEU A 21 -27.42 14.51 2.81
CA LEU A 21 -26.81 13.40 2.10
C LEU A 21 -27.76 12.82 1.05
N ASP A 22 -29.05 12.63 1.34
CA ASP A 22 -29.97 12.02 0.37
C ASP A 22 -30.15 12.86 -0.90
N GLU A 23 -30.04 14.19 -0.80
CA GLU A 23 -30.11 15.11 -1.94
C GLU A 23 -28.79 15.13 -2.72
N LEU A 24 -27.66 15.07 -2.01
CA LEU A 24 -26.31 15.10 -2.58
C LEU A 24 -25.88 13.75 -3.17
N PHE A 25 -26.35 12.64 -2.61
CA PHE A 25 -25.86 11.29 -2.88
C PHE A 25 -25.89 10.92 -4.37
N PRO A 26 -26.95 11.21 -5.16
CA PRO A 26 -26.96 10.91 -6.58
C PRO A 26 -25.83 11.60 -7.37
N LEU A 27 -25.38 12.78 -6.94
CA LEU A 27 -24.26 13.48 -7.58
C LEU A 27 -22.93 12.82 -7.23
N VAL A 28 -22.74 12.44 -5.96
CA VAL A 28 -21.53 11.74 -5.51
C VAL A 28 -21.43 10.36 -6.13
N GLU A 29 -22.52 9.60 -6.15
CA GLU A 29 -22.62 8.32 -6.82
C GLU A 29 -22.31 8.44 -8.32
N GLY A 30 -22.80 9.50 -8.97
CA GLY A 30 -22.49 9.81 -10.36
C GLY A 30 -21.00 10.04 -10.61
N VAL A 31 -20.30 10.75 -9.71
CA VAL A 31 -18.85 10.92 -9.81
C VAL A 31 -18.12 9.62 -9.55
N TYR A 32 -18.49 8.83 -8.53
CA TYR A 32 -17.91 7.51 -8.32
C TYR A 32 -17.99 6.65 -9.59
N VAL A 33 -19.17 6.56 -10.22
CA VAL A 33 -19.35 5.80 -11.47
C VAL A 33 -18.52 6.37 -12.63
N ASP A 34 -18.38 7.69 -12.71
CA ASP A 34 -17.54 8.34 -13.73
C ASP A 34 -16.04 8.05 -13.54
N LEU A 35 -15.55 8.14 -12.30
CA LEU A 35 -14.15 7.82 -11.97
C LEU A 35 -13.86 6.33 -12.19
N HIS A 36 -14.74 5.43 -11.74
CA HIS A 36 -14.59 3.98 -11.93
C HIS A 36 -14.47 3.59 -13.40
N LYS A 37 -15.25 4.24 -14.29
CA LYS A 37 -15.22 4.00 -15.74
C LYS A 37 -13.99 4.56 -16.44
N ASN A 38 -13.40 5.62 -15.89
CA ASN A 38 -12.31 6.37 -16.49
C ASN A 38 -11.12 6.48 -15.53
N PRO A 39 -10.54 5.34 -15.10
CA PRO A 39 -9.42 5.33 -14.18
C PRO A 39 -8.14 5.79 -14.87
N GLU A 40 -7.25 6.40 -14.10
CA GLU A 40 -5.95 6.93 -14.55
C GLU A 40 -4.83 6.39 -13.64
N LEU A 41 -3.68 6.04 -14.24
CA LEU A 41 -2.53 5.51 -13.49
C LEU A 41 -1.88 6.58 -12.59
N SER A 42 -1.11 6.15 -11.60
CA SER A 42 -0.29 7.00 -10.75
C SER A 42 0.47 8.06 -11.56
N HIS A 43 0.43 9.31 -11.10
CA HIS A 43 1.03 10.51 -11.71
C HIS A 43 0.44 10.93 -13.08
N SER A 44 -0.58 10.21 -13.55
CA SER A 44 -1.28 10.45 -14.82
C SER A 44 -2.78 10.73 -14.62
N GLU A 45 -3.18 11.20 -13.44
CA GLU A 45 -4.56 11.43 -13.00
C GLU A 45 -5.11 12.82 -13.38
N GLN A 46 -4.79 13.33 -14.57
CA GLN A 46 -5.11 14.70 -14.97
C GLN A 46 -6.62 14.94 -15.09
N ARG A 47 -7.40 13.96 -15.55
CA ARG A 47 -8.85 14.06 -15.64
C ARG A 47 -9.47 14.00 -14.25
N THR A 48 -9.09 13.04 -13.43
CA THR A 48 -9.58 12.86 -12.06
C THR A 48 -9.28 14.10 -11.21
N ALA A 49 -8.05 14.61 -11.25
CA ALA A 49 -7.66 15.87 -10.60
C ALA A 49 -8.51 17.06 -11.09
N SER A 50 -8.85 17.10 -12.38
CA SER A 50 -9.70 18.15 -12.92
C SER A 50 -11.13 18.09 -12.40
N VAL A 51 -11.71 16.90 -12.30
CA VAL A 51 -13.04 16.67 -11.71
C VAL A 51 -13.07 17.14 -10.26
N VAL A 52 -12.07 16.74 -9.45
CA VAL A 52 -11.96 17.17 -8.05
C VAL A 52 -11.87 18.68 -7.95
N ALA A 53 -10.96 19.30 -8.69
CA ALA A 53 -10.74 20.73 -8.58
C ALA A 53 -11.94 21.57 -9.08
N GLU A 54 -12.68 21.10 -10.09
CA GLU A 54 -13.93 21.74 -10.53
C GLU A 54 -15.01 21.64 -9.45
N TRP A 55 -15.13 20.47 -8.81
CA TRP A 55 -16.07 20.26 -7.72
C TRP A 55 -15.77 21.15 -6.51
N LEU A 56 -14.52 21.21 -6.07
CA LEU A 56 -14.13 22.06 -4.94
C LEU A 56 -14.34 23.55 -5.24
N ASN A 57 -14.11 23.98 -6.47
CA ASN A 57 -14.30 25.37 -6.85
C ASN A 57 -15.78 25.77 -6.81
N ARG A 58 -16.70 24.90 -7.26
CA ARG A 58 -18.14 25.19 -7.20
C ARG A 58 -18.70 25.17 -5.77
N THR A 59 -18.07 24.41 -4.86
CA THR A 59 -18.46 24.38 -3.43
C THR A 59 -17.77 25.47 -2.63
N GLY A 60 -17.06 26.41 -3.25
CA GLY A 60 -16.55 27.62 -2.60
C GLY A 60 -15.25 27.44 -1.83
N TYR A 61 -14.47 26.40 -2.14
CA TYR A 61 -13.09 26.24 -1.68
C TYR A 61 -12.15 27.13 -2.50
N GLU A 62 -11.07 27.59 -1.88
CA GLU A 62 -9.90 28.08 -2.59
C GLU A 62 -9.12 26.87 -3.13
N VAL A 63 -9.06 26.71 -4.45
CA VAL A 63 -8.52 25.50 -5.10
C VAL A 63 -7.14 25.76 -5.71
N HIS A 64 -6.21 24.87 -5.39
CA HIS A 64 -4.87 24.84 -5.94
C HIS A 64 -4.63 23.50 -6.63
N ARG A 65 -4.38 23.54 -7.94
CA ARG A 65 -4.02 22.37 -8.75
C ARG A 65 -2.50 22.28 -8.86
N GLY A 66 -2.03 21.10 -9.25
CA GLY A 66 -0.63 20.93 -9.62
C GLY A 66 0.31 20.80 -8.42
N VAL A 67 -0.20 20.33 -7.27
CA VAL A 67 0.59 20.16 -6.05
C VAL A 67 1.21 18.77 -6.06
N GLY A 68 2.54 18.69 -6.19
CA GLY A 68 3.23 17.39 -6.30
C GLY A 68 2.83 16.58 -7.54
N GLY A 69 2.66 17.25 -8.69
CA GLY A 69 2.19 16.62 -9.93
C GLY A 69 0.72 16.93 -10.21
N THR A 70 -0.16 15.94 -10.11
CA THR A 70 -1.62 16.06 -10.34
C THR A 70 -2.42 16.39 -9.09
N GLY A 71 -1.78 16.50 -7.93
CA GLY A 71 -2.47 16.73 -6.66
C GLY A 71 -3.27 18.02 -6.61
N VAL A 72 -4.38 17.98 -5.87
CA VAL A 72 -5.31 19.09 -5.69
C VAL A 72 -5.47 19.39 -4.21
N VAL A 73 -5.33 20.66 -3.86
CA VAL A 73 -5.57 21.16 -2.50
C VAL A 73 -6.74 22.15 -2.53
N GLY A 74 -7.74 21.94 -1.68
CA GLY A 74 -8.85 22.86 -1.47
C GLY A 74 -8.85 23.40 -0.04
N ILE A 75 -8.90 24.72 0.13
CA ILE A 75 -8.98 25.35 1.47
C ILE A 75 -10.34 26.02 1.66
N LEU A 76 -11.03 25.66 2.75
CA LEU A 76 -12.25 26.32 3.17
C LEU A 76 -12.11 26.83 4.60
N ARG A 77 -12.22 28.15 4.79
CA ARG A 77 -12.10 28.83 6.09
C ARG A 77 -13.47 29.26 6.59
N ASN A 78 -13.74 29.02 7.87
CA ASN A 78 -15.00 29.33 8.51
C ASN A 78 -14.79 29.81 9.96
N GLY A 79 -14.21 31.00 10.11
CA GLY A 79 -13.91 31.57 11.41
C GLY A 79 -12.70 30.94 12.12
N PRO A 80 -12.46 31.31 13.39
CA PRO A 80 -11.36 30.76 14.18
C PRO A 80 -11.66 29.32 14.61
N GLY A 81 -10.64 28.47 14.61
CA GLY A 81 -10.76 27.06 14.99
C GLY A 81 -9.57 26.25 14.46
N PRO A 82 -9.57 24.93 14.69
CA PRO A 82 -8.52 24.05 14.20
C PRO A 82 -8.54 23.95 12.66
N THR A 83 -7.42 23.53 12.09
CA THR A 83 -7.28 23.13 10.69
C THR A 83 -7.28 21.61 10.61
N VAL A 84 -8.28 21.04 9.93
CA VAL A 84 -8.40 19.60 9.69
C VAL A 84 -8.08 19.31 8.24
N MET A 85 -7.12 18.41 8.01
CA MET A 85 -6.83 17.90 6.67
C MET A 85 -7.60 16.61 6.42
N LEU A 86 -8.34 16.55 5.30
CA LEU A 86 -9.03 15.35 4.82
C LEU A 86 -8.34 14.88 3.54
N ARG A 87 -7.85 13.65 3.54
CA ARG A 87 -7.13 13.06 2.40
C ARG A 87 -7.98 12.00 1.69
N ALA A 88 -7.93 12.01 0.35
CA ALA A 88 -8.21 10.84 -0.48
C ALA A 88 -7.15 10.75 -1.59
N ASP A 89 -6.73 9.52 -1.90
CA ASP A 89 -5.96 9.17 -3.09
C ASP A 89 -6.85 9.13 -4.34
N MET A 90 -6.24 9.25 -5.52
CA MET A 90 -6.95 9.41 -6.81
C MET A 90 -6.55 8.38 -7.88
N ASP A 91 -5.42 7.69 -7.72
CA ASP A 91 -4.85 6.85 -8.78
C ASP A 91 -5.49 5.46 -8.88
N ALA A 92 -5.27 4.83 -10.02
CA ALA A 92 -5.73 3.49 -10.32
C ALA A 92 -4.56 2.56 -10.67
N LEU A 93 -4.88 1.27 -10.86
CA LEU A 93 -3.91 0.21 -11.06
C LEU A 93 -3.87 -0.31 -12.51
N PRO A 94 -2.72 -0.78 -13.02
CA PRO A 94 -2.57 -1.38 -14.34
C PRO A 94 -3.13 -2.82 -14.37
N LEU A 95 -4.44 -2.96 -14.18
CA LEU A 95 -5.16 -4.22 -14.07
C LEU A 95 -6.41 -4.24 -14.96
N GLU A 96 -6.70 -5.39 -15.56
CA GLU A 96 -7.94 -5.61 -16.30
C GLU A 96 -9.11 -5.85 -15.34
N GLU A 97 -10.16 -5.04 -15.47
CA GLU A 97 -11.38 -5.23 -14.69
C GLU A 97 -12.21 -6.42 -15.19
N LYS A 98 -12.63 -7.28 -14.25
CA LYS A 98 -13.40 -8.51 -14.51
C LYS A 98 -14.67 -8.62 -13.68
N THR A 99 -15.11 -7.50 -13.09
CA THR A 99 -16.30 -7.41 -12.23
C THR A 99 -17.60 -7.69 -13.00
N GLY A 100 -17.63 -7.36 -14.31
CA GLY A 100 -18.85 -7.42 -15.12
C GLY A 100 -19.86 -6.33 -14.81
N LEU A 101 -19.47 -5.31 -14.03
CA LEU A 101 -20.35 -4.18 -13.69
C LEU A 101 -20.77 -3.43 -14.97
N PRO A 102 -21.98 -2.84 -15.01
CA PRO A 102 -22.42 -2.00 -16.14
C PRO A 102 -21.55 -0.76 -16.38
N TYR A 103 -20.66 -0.47 -15.42
CA TYR A 103 -19.73 0.64 -15.42
C TYR A 103 -18.28 0.21 -15.23
N ALA A 104 -17.98 -1.08 -15.50
CA ALA A 104 -16.60 -1.56 -15.50
C ALA A 104 -15.74 -0.75 -16.48
N SER A 105 -14.51 -0.46 -16.06
CA SER A 105 -13.50 0.18 -16.87
C SER A 105 -13.16 -0.65 -18.11
N THR A 106 -13.04 0.03 -19.23
CA THR A 106 -12.37 -0.48 -20.44
C THR A 106 -11.18 0.41 -20.82
N ALA A 107 -10.75 1.28 -19.91
CA ALA A 107 -9.68 2.23 -20.13
C ALA A 107 -8.34 1.50 -20.29
N ARG A 108 -7.47 2.08 -21.12
CA ARG A 108 -6.09 1.63 -21.31
C ARG A 108 -5.18 2.84 -21.24
N ALA A 109 -3.99 2.67 -20.68
CA ALA A 109 -2.98 3.71 -20.52
C ALA A 109 -1.59 3.18 -20.84
N GLU A 110 -0.64 4.08 -21.08
CA GLU A 110 0.77 3.72 -21.21
C GLU A 110 1.34 3.40 -19.82
N GLY A 111 1.81 2.16 -19.64
CA GLY A 111 2.45 1.72 -18.41
C GLY A 111 3.89 2.23 -18.29
N PRO A 112 4.55 1.99 -17.15
CA PRO A 112 5.91 2.48 -16.90
C PRO A 112 6.98 1.99 -17.89
N ASP A 113 6.73 0.88 -18.58
CA ASP A 113 7.60 0.29 -19.61
C ASP A 113 7.26 0.75 -21.04
N GLY A 114 6.31 1.68 -21.19
CA GLY A 114 5.80 2.16 -22.47
C GLY A 114 4.78 1.21 -23.12
N ALA A 115 4.42 0.11 -22.48
CA ALA A 115 3.42 -0.82 -22.99
C ALA A 115 2.00 -0.35 -22.64
N GLU A 116 1.05 -0.56 -23.54
CA GLU A 116 -0.34 -0.20 -23.29
C GLU A 116 -1.04 -1.27 -22.42
N VAL A 117 -1.43 -0.87 -21.21
CA VAL A 117 -2.02 -1.73 -20.17
C VAL A 117 -3.47 -1.36 -19.88
N PRO A 118 -4.34 -2.31 -19.53
CA PRO A 118 -5.67 -2.00 -19.00
C PRO A 118 -5.56 -1.32 -17.62
N VAL A 119 -6.57 -0.53 -17.26
CA VAL A 119 -6.57 0.25 -16.01
C VAL A 119 -7.88 0.04 -15.24
N MET A 120 -7.81 -0.14 -13.92
CA MET A 120 -8.95 -0.37 -13.02
C MET A 120 -8.72 0.29 -11.66
N HIS A 121 -9.76 0.89 -11.07
CA HIS A 121 -9.78 1.25 -9.65
C HIS A 121 -9.98 0.00 -8.76
N ALA A 122 -8.94 -0.84 -8.67
CA ALA A 122 -8.98 -2.07 -7.88
C ALA A 122 -8.64 -1.86 -6.39
N CYS A 123 -8.38 -0.61 -5.96
CA CYS A 123 -8.09 -0.27 -4.57
C CYS A 123 -9.15 0.65 -3.91
N GLY A 124 -10.10 1.18 -4.69
CA GLY A 124 -11.21 2.00 -4.20
C GLY A 124 -10.97 3.51 -4.17
N HIS A 125 -9.90 4.01 -4.80
CA HIS A 125 -9.52 5.43 -4.79
C HIS A 125 -10.55 6.34 -5.47
N ASP A 126 -11.34 5.80 -6.39
CA ASP A 126 -12.53 6.45 -6.94
C ASP A 126 -13.62 6.70 -5.89
N ALA A 127 -13.87 5.72 -5.02
CA ALA A 127 -14.80 5.85 -3.89
C ALA A 127 -14.25 6.79 -2.83
N HIS A 128 -12.94 6.75 -2.54
CA HIS A 128 -12.29 7.69 -1.62
C HIS A 128 -12.44 9.12 -2.13
N THR A 129 -12.12 9.36 -3.41
CA THR A 129 -12.25 10.66 -4.07
C THR A 129 -13.70 11.14 -4.11
N ALA A 130 -14.66 10.26 -4.45
CA ALA A 130 -16.08 10.59 -4.44
C ALA A 130 -16.57 10.97 -3.03
N CYS A 131 -16.14 10.25 -2.00
CA CYS A 131 -16.45 10.62 -0.61
C CYS A 131 -15.83 11.98 -0.25
N LEU A 132 -14.57 12.23 -0.61
CA LEU A 132 -13.86 13.47 -0.29
C LEU A 132 -14.59 14.70 -0.85
N ILE A 133 -14.98 14.68 -2.12
CA ILE A 133 -15.71 15.79 -2.74
C ILE A 133 -17.13 15.96 -2.18
N GLY A 134 -17.79 14.85 -1.81
CA GLY A 134 -19.10 14.89 -1.18
C GLY A 134 -19.04 15.50 0.22
N VAL A 135 -18.02 15.15 1.02
CA VAL A 135 -17.77 15.79 2.32
C VAL A 135 -17.46 17.28 2.15
N ALA A 136 -16.71 17.66 1.12
CA ALA A 136 -16.46 19.05 0.82
C ALA A 136 -17.75 19.84 0.53
N ASP A 137 -18.70 19.23 -0.19
CA ASP A 137 -20.03 19.81 -0.44
C ASP A 137 -20.81 19.97 0.88
N LEU A 138 -20.94 18.87 1.64
CA LEU A 138 -21.64 18.85 2.93
C LEU A 138 -21.13 19.93 3.90
N LEU A 139 -19.81 20.02 4.09
CA LEU A 139 -19.22 20.99 5.01
C LEU A 139 -19.35 22.43 4.50
N SER A 140 -19.37 22.64 3.18
CA SER A 140 -19.57 23.99 2.64
C SER A 140 -21.01 24.48 2.78
N GLU A 141 -22.00 23.58 2.64
CA GLU A 141 -23.42 23.92 2.80
C GLU A 141 -23.85 24.07 4.27
N THR A 142 -23.05 23.59 5.22
CA THR A 142 -23.40 23.55 6.66
C THR A 142 -22.41 24.32 7.53
N ARG A 143 -21.94 25.48 7.05
CA ARG A 143 -20.96 26.33 7.76
C ARG A 143 -21.44 26.81 9.14
N GLU A 144 -22.72 26.75 9.43
CA GLU A 144 -23.27 27.02 10.75
C GLU A 144 -22.95 25.93 11.78
N GLU A 145 -22.65 24.71 11.35
CA GLU A 145 -22.43 23.55 12.23
C GLU A 145 -20.97 23.41 12.68
N TRP A 146 -20.05 24.21 12.13
CA TRP A 146 -18.62 24.08 12.42
C TRP A 146 -17.87 25.42 12.36
N ALA A 147 -16.66 25.46 12.94
CA ALA A 147 -15.76 26.61 12.87
C ALA A 147 -14.29 26.14 12.78
N GLY A 148 -13.48 26.84 11.97
CA GLY A 148 -12.07 26.49 11.73
C GLY A 148 -11.70 26.49 10.25
N THR A 149 -10.82 25.59 9.83
CA THR A 149 -10.40 25.42 8.44
C THR A 149 -10.47 23.95 8.02
N ILE A 150 -11.04 23.67 6.85
CA ILE A 150 -10.97 22.37 6.19
C ILE A 150 -9.95 22.46 5.05
N MET A 151 -8.97 21.57 5.07
CA MET A 151 -7.98 21.37 4.02
C MET A 151 -8.28 20.05 3.31
N ILE A 152 -8.84 20.12 2.12
CA ILE A 152 -9.04 18.96 1.25
C ILE A 152 -7.73 18.69 0.51
N VAL A 153 -7.25 17.45 0.55
CA VAL A 153 -6.07 16.99 -0.19
C VAL A 153 -6.47 15.76 -1.01
N ALA A 154 -6.58 15.96 -2.32
CA ALA A 154 -6.72 14.86 -3.25
C ALA A 154 -5.33 14.52 -3.79
N GLN A 155 -4.80 13.39 -3.31
CA GLN A 155 -3.43 12.97 -3.50
C GLN A 155 -3.30 12.11 -4.76
N PRO A 156 -2.27 12.34 -5.61
CA PRO A 156 -1.94 11.43 -6.70
C PRO A 156 -1.01 10.30 -6.24
N GLY A 157 -0.84 9.27 -7.06
CA GLY A 157 0.27 8.32 -6.95
C GLY A 157 0.47 7.59 -5.62
N GLU A 158 -0.61 7.23 -4.92
CA GLU A 158 -0.52 6.39 -3.71
C GLU A 158 0.08 5.03 -4.03
N GLU A 159 -0.31 4.41 -5.16
CA GLU A 159 0.12 3.05 -5.52
C GLU A 159 1.62 3.00 -5.86
N SER A 160 2.22 4.16 -6.14
CA SER A 160 3.67 4.35 -6.32
C SER A 160 4.42 4.61 -5.01
N LEU A 161 3.70 4.85 -3.91
CA LEU A 161 4.18 5.17 -2.55
C LEU A 161 5.04 6.44 -2.47
N ASP A 162 4.91 7.35 -3.43
CA ASP A 162 5.67 8.61 -3.51
C ASP A 162 4.78 9.84 -3.67
N GLY A 163 3.47 9.67 -3.83
CA GLY A 163 2.51 10.75 -4.02
C GLY A 163 2.44 11.75 -2.87
N ALA A 164 2.29 11.25 -1.63
CA ALA A 164 2.25 12.09 -0.45
C ALA A 164 3.56 12.87 -0.26
N GLN A 165 4.70 12.20 -0.46
CA GLN A 165 6.02 12.84 -0.39
C GLN A 165 6.18 13.90 -1.49
N GLY A 166 5.73 13.62 -2.72
CA GLY A 166 5.76 14.56 -3.83
C GLY A 166 4.96 15.84 -3.55
N MET A 167 3.81 15.74 -2.88
CA MET A 167 3.05 16.92 -2.44
C MET A 167 3.79 17.72 -1.36
N ILE A 168 4.41 17.04 -0.40
CA ILE A 168 5.20 17.67 0.67
C ILE A 168 6.41 18.40 0.08
N ASP A 169 7.13 17.76 -0.84
CA ASP A 169 8.31 18.30 -1.52
C ASP A 169 7.95 19.51 -2.40
N ASP A 170 6.73 19.55 -2.94
CA ASP A 170 6.16 20.72 -3.65
C ASP A 170 5.56 21.80 -2.69
N GLY A 171 5.95 21.73 -1.42
CA GLY A 171 5.70 22.76 -0.42
C GLY A 171 4.27 22.77 0.13
N LEU A 172 3.57 21.64 0.21
CA LEU A 172 2.20 21.54 0.74
C LEU A 172 1.99 22.39 2.00
N TYR A 173 2.81 22.18 3.03
CA TYR A 173 2.65 22.87 4.31
C TYR A 173 3.19 24.30 4.31
N ASP A 174 4.20 24.60 3.50
CA ASP A 174 4.71 25.96 3.33
C ASP A 174 3.68 26.87 2.64
N ARG A 175 2.88 26.29 1.72
CA ARG A 175 1.89 27.01 0.92
C ARG A 175 0.55 27.15 1.64
N PHE A 176 0.12 26.12 2.36
CA PHE A 176 -1.26 26.05 2.89
C PHE A 176 -1.35 26.00 4.42
N GLY A 177 -0.21 25.89 5.10
CA GLY A 177 -0.12 25.77 6.56
C GLY A 177 -0.17 24.31 7.04
N ARG A 178 0.33 24.07 8.26
CA ARG A 178 0.26 22.74 8.88
C ARG A 178 -1.14 22.52 9.50
N PRO A 179 -1.82 21.40 9.22
CA PRO A 179 -3.05 21.04 9.91
C PRO A 179 -2.78 20.64 11.37
N ASP A 180 -3.82 20.74 12.21
CA ASP A 180 -3.80 20.24 13.59
C ASP A 180 -4.02 18.72 13.65
N VAL A 181 -4.72 18.15 12.67
CA VAL A 181 -4.93 16.70 12.51
C VAL A 181 -5.14 16.35 11.03
N ILE A 182 -4.73 15.13 10.66
CA ILE A 182 -4.91 14.57 9.32
C ILE A 182 -5.82 13.35 9.41
N LEU A 183 -6.84 13.30 8.57
CA LEU A 183 -7.83 12.23 8.56
C LEU A 183 -7.87 11.58 7.17
N GLY A 184 -7.80 10.26 7.16
CA GLY A 184 -7.86 9.44 5.95
C GLY A 184 -8.66 8.18 6.20
N GLN A 185 -9.20 7.61 5.13
CA GLN A 185 -9.94 6.35 5.20
C GLN A 185 -9.67 5.52 3.97
N HIS A 186 -9.78 4.21 4.10
CA HIS A 186 -9.55 3.28 3.01
C HIS A 186 -10.63 2.20 2.96
N LEU A 187 -11.03 1.79 1.76
CA LEU A 187 -11.93 0.67 1.60
C LEU A 187 -11.25 -0.64 1.96
N GLY A 188 -11.95 -1.47 2.72
CA GLY A 188 -11.51 -2.80 3.11
C GLY A 188 -12.53 -3.89 2.75
N PRO A 189 -12.11 -5.17 2.76
CA PRO A 189 -12.95 -6.30 2.37
C PRO A 189 -14.03 -6.68 3.39
N GLN A 190 -14.18 -5.94 4.50
CA GLN A 190 -15.25 -6.13 5.48
C GLN A 190 -16.64 -5.85 4.86
N PRO A 191 -17.74 -6.27 5.51
CA PRO A 191 -19.09 -5.94 5.06
C PRO A 191 -19.29 -4.45 4.82
N ALA A 192 -20.01 -4.11 3.76
CA ALA A 192 -20.27 -2.74 3.37
C ALA A 192 -20.82 -1.91 4.54
N GLY A 193 -20.19 -0.76 4.80
CA GLY A 193 -20.60 0.17 5.86
C GLY A 193 -20.04 -0.11 7.26
N LEU A 194 -19.27 -1.18 7.46
CA LEU A 194 -18.53 -1.40 8.71
C LEU A 194 -17.34 -0.43 8.83
N ILE A 195 -17.13 0.18 9.98
CA ILE A 195 -16.00 1.07 10.24
C ILE A 195 -15.01 0.38 11.20
N SER A 196 -13.74 0.28 10.81
CA SER A 196 -12.72 -0.40 11.62
C SER A 196 -11.59 0.54 12.03
N HIS A 197 -11.35 0.63 13.35
CA HIS A 197 -10.33 1.51 13.94
C HIS A 197 -9.21 0.72 14.62
N ARG A 198 -8.00 1.27 14.57
CA ARG A 198 -6.85 0.79 15.33
C ARG A 198 -5.94 1.94 15.73
N ALA A 199 -5.68 2.05 17.03
CA ALA A 199 -4.67 2.97 17.55
C ALA A 199 -3.26 2.37 17.37
N GLY A 200 -2.27 3.23 17.17
CA GLY A 200 -0.91 2.81 16.86
C GLY A 200 -0.82 2.23 15.44
N ILE A 201 0.01 1.21 15.26
CA ILE A 201 0.30 0.64 13.95
C ILE A 201 -0.96 0.01 13.36
N ILE A 202 -1.45 0.54 12.24
CA ILE A 202 -2.59 0.01 11.47
C ILE A 202 -2.16 -0.63 10.15
N LEU A 203 -1.11 -0.09 9.50
CA LEU A 203 -0.52 -0.62 8.27
C LEU A 203 0.99 -0.80 8.43
N GLY A 204 1.53 -1.79 7.72
CA GLY A 204 2.95 -2.12 7.72
C GLY A 204 3.79 -1.23 6.79
N ALA A 205 5.09 -1.16 7.10
CA ALA A 205 6.09 -0.59 6.23
C ALA A 205 6.40 -1.52 5.05
N ALA A 206 6.77 -0.93 3.91
CA ALA A 206 7.31 -1.64 2.76
C ALA A 206 8.54 -0.95 2.21
N SER A 207 9.44 -1.73 1.62
CA SER A 207 10.50 -1.20 0.77
C SER A 207 10.76 -2.15 -0.40
N ALA A 208 11.14 -1.58 -1.54
CA ALA A 208 11.56 -2.32 -2.72
C ALA A 208 12.97 -1.90 -3.16
N TYR A 209 13.76 -2.90 -3.55
CA TYR A 209 15.16 -2.74 -3.91
C TYR A 209 15.44 -3.35 -5.28
N ARG A 210 16.24 -2.65 -6.09
CA ARG A 210 16.90 -3.22 -7.27
C ARG A 210 18.34 -3.51 -6.91
N VAL A 211 18.79 -4.72 -7.22
CA VAL A 211 20.18 -5.14 -7.01
C VAL A 211 20.77 -5.53 -8.36
N ARG A 212 21.90 -4.92 -8.71
CA ARG A 212 22.70 -5.30 -9.86
C ARG A 212 24.01 -5.90 -9.40
N ILE A 213 24.24 -7.13 -9.81
CA ILE A 213 25.38 -7.96 -9.43
C ILE A 213 26.33 -8.02 -10.62
N PHE A 214 27.62 -7.87 -10.36
CA PHE A 214 28.66 -7.89 -11.39
C PHE A 214 29.53 -9.13 -11.29
N GLY A 215 29.76 -9.75 -12.44
CA GLY A 215 30.69 -10.87 -12.61
C GLY A 215 31.64 -10.60 -13.78
N GLU A 216 32.18 -11.68 -14.32
CA GLU A 216 33.03 -11.69 -15.50
C GLU A 216 32.61 -12.85 -16.39
N GLY A 217 32.00 -12.54 -17.54
CA GLY A 217 31.42 -13.53 -18.43
C GLY A 217 32.45 -14.35 -19.20
N GLY A 218 32.00 -15.49 -19.75
CA GLY A 218 32.88 -16.37 -20.51
C GLY A 218 32.21 -17.66 -20.99
N HIS A 219 33.01 -18.54 -21.56
CA HIS A 219 32.52 -19.83 -22.04
C HIS A 219 32.20 -20.74 -20.85
N ALA A 220 30.98 -21.30 -20.79
CA ALA A 220 30.54 -22.09 -19.63
C ALA A 220 31.38 -23.35 -19.35
N SER A 221 32.17 -23.83 -20.31
CA SER A 221 33.14 -24.93 -20.09
C SER A 221 34.48 -24.48 -19.49
N GLN A 222 34.68 -23.18 -19.25
CA GLN A 222 35.89 -22.61 -18.67
C GLN A 222 35.57 -21.71 -17.46
N PRO A 223 34.79 -22.19 -16.46
CA PRO A 223 34.32 -21.36 -15.35
C PRO A 223 35.45 -20.81 -14.46
N HIS A 224 36.63 -21.43 -14.48
CA HIS A 224 37.81 -20.95 -13.76
C HIS A 224 38.41 -19.65 -14.33
N THR A 225 37.91 -19.18 -15.48
CA THR A 225 38.31 -17.90 -16.11
C THR A 225 37.25 -16.81 -15.96
N THR A 226 36.21 -17.08 -15.16
CA THR A 226 35.03 -16.23 -15.01
C THR A 226 34.71 -15.98 -13.55
N VAL A 227 33.86 -14.99 -13.28
CA VAL A 227 33.14 -14.85 -12.02
C VAL A 227 31.66 -14.91 -12.34
N ASP A 228 30.98 -15.97 -11.91
CA ASP A 228 29.60 -16.26 -12.34
C ASP A 228 28.55 -15.50 -11.50
N PRO A 229 27.89 -14.45 -12.04
CA PRO A 229 26.91 -13.68 -11.29
C PRO A 229 25.57 -14.43 -11.11
N VAL A 230 25.32 -15.51 -11.88
CA VAL A 230 24.16 -16.38 -11.68
C VAL A 230 24.30 -17.12 -10.35
N LEU A 231 25.50 -17.64 -10.08
CA LEU A 231 25.80 -18.32 -8.82
C LEU A 231 25.74 -17.35 -7.64
N ILE A 232 26.28 -16.13 -7.80
CA ILE A 232 26.20 -15.07 -6.78
C ILE A 232 24.73 -14.76 -6.45
N ALA A 233 23.90 -14.54 -7.47
CA ALA A 233 22.49 -14.24 -7.30
C ALA A 233 21.75 -15.37 -6.56
N ALA A 234 22.00 -16.64 -6.90
CA ALA A 234 21.40 -17.78 -6.23
C ALA A 234 21.81 -17.89 -4.75
N ASN A 235 23.08 -17.60 -4.44
CA ASN A 235 23.57 -17.58 -3.06
C ASN A 235 22.95 -16.43 -2.26
N ILE A 236 22.83 -15.24 -2.84
CA ILE A 236 22.11 -14.10 -2.23
C ILE A 236 20.68 -14.50 -1.88
N VAL A 237 19.92 -15.04 -2.85
CA VAL A 237 18.52 -15.47 -2.63
C VAL A 237 18.43 -16.44 -1.46
N THR A 238 19.31 -17.45 -1.44
CA THR A 238 19.33 -18.46 -0.38
C THR A 238 19.69 -17.85 0.98
N ARG A 239 20.70 -16.98 1.01
CA ARG A 239 21.21 -16.37 2.25
C ARG A 239 20.22 -15.37 2.87
N LEU A 240 19.49 -14.62 2.05
CA LEU A 240 18.47 -13.67 2.50
C LEU A 240 17.35 -14.35 3.33
N GLN A 241 17.08 -15.64 3.10
CA GLN A 241 16.09 -16.38 3.90
C GLN A 241 16.54 -16.55 5.37
N GLY A 242 17.84 -16.46 5.61
CA GLY A 242 18.44 -16.44 6.95
C GLY A 242 18.04 -15.21 7.77
N VAL A 243 17.69 -14.08 7.12
CA VAL A 243 17.35 -12.84 7.82
C VAL A 243 16.06 -13.03 8.62
N VAL A 244 14.95 -13.33 7.94
CA VAL A 244 13.66 -13.54 8.63
C VAL A 244 13.74 -14.74 9.57
N SER A 245 14.39 -15.83 9.16
CA SER A 245 14.39 -17.05 9.96
C SER A 245 15.30 -16.97 11.19
N ARG A 246 16.43 -16.26 11.15
CA ARG A 246 17.49 -16.30 12.20
C ARG A 246 17.86 -14.95 12.80
N GLU A 247 17.63 -13.84 12.11
CA GLU A 247 18.03 -12.50 12.57
C GLU A 247 16.85 -11.71 13.16
N ILE A 248 15.63 -11.95 12.67
CA ILE A 248 14.41 -11.33 13.20
C ILE A 248 13.83 -12.14 14.38
N SER A 249 13.33 -11.43 15.40
CA SER A 249 12.62 -12.04 16.53
C SER A 249 11.38 -12.81 16.04
N PRO A 250 11.13 -14.05 16.51
CA PRO A 250 9.92 -14.79 16.15
C PRO A 250 8.59 -14.12 16.57
N SER A 251 8.64 -13.11 17.43
CA SER A 251 7.47 -12.32 17.84
C SER A 251 7.20 -11.10 16.96
N GLU A 252 8.09 -10.81 16.01
CA GLU A 252 7.94 -9.69 15.07
C GLU A 252 7.46 -10.21 13.70
N MET A 253 6.75 -9.35 12.96
CA MET A 253 6.39 -9.63 11.59
C MET A 253 7.46 -9.05 10.65
N ALA A 254 7.98 -9.92 9.79
CA ALA A 254 8.86 -9.55 8.69
C ALA A 254 8.58 -10.43 7.47
N VAL A 255 8.53 -9.81 6.30
CA VAL A 255 8.53 -10.50 5.00
C VAL A 255 9.72 -9.99 4.21
N LEU A 256 10.46 -10.90 3.59
CA LEU A 256 11.51 -10.60 2.63
C LEU A 256 11.31 -11.52 1.43
N THR A 257 11.01 -10.93 0.29
CA THR A 257 10.71 -11.66 -0.95
C THR A 257 11.64 -11.19 -2.05
N VAL A 258 12.31 -12.13 -2.73
CA VAL A 258 12.97 -11.85 -4.01
C VAL A 258 11.95 -12.11 -5.11
N GLY A 259 11.36 -11.03 -5.64
CA GLY A 259 10.28 -11.11 -6.63
C GLY A 259 10.77 -11.34 -8.06
N ARG A 260 12.02 -10.94 -8.36
CA ARG A 260 12.64 -11.09 -9.68
C ARG A 260 14.08 -11.54 -9.56
N ILE A 261 14.48 -12.50 -10.41
CA ILE A 261 15.86 -12.88 -10.66
C ILE A 261 16.06 -13.02 -12.18
N GLN A 262 17.04 -12.33 -12.74
CA GLN A 262 17.35 -12.40 -14.18
C GLN A 262 18.85 -12.37 -14.43
N ALA A 263 19.34 -13.28 -15.26
CA ALA A 263 20.73 -13.33 -15.70
C ALA A 263 20.89 -14.21 -16.94
N GLY A 264 21.84 -13.87 -17.81
CA GLY A 264 22.22 -14.70 -18.96
C GLY A 264 21.26 -14.67 -20.15
N THR A 265 21.76 -15.21 -21.26
CA THR A 265 21.01 -15.27 -22.53
C THR A 265 21.03 -16.66 -23.18
N LYS A 266 22.04 -17.49 -22.87
CA LYS A 266 22.23 -18.83 -23.44
C LYS A 266 22.88 -19.75 -22.41
N ALA A 267 22.54 -21.03 -22.45
CA ALA A 267 23.02 -22.02 -21.47
C ALA A 267 24.53 -22.28 -21.49
N ASN A 268 25.23 -21.96 -22.58
CA ASN A 268 26.67 -22.19 -22.71
C ASN A 268 27.54 -20.93 -22.51
N ILE A 269 26.95 -19.85 -21.97
CA ILE A 269 27.61 -18.58 -21.71
C ILE A 269 27.35 -18.18 -20.26
N ILE A 270 28.42 -17.91 -19.51
CA ILE A 270 28.34 -17.24 -18.21
C ILE A 270 28.22 -15.74 -18.48
N PRO A 271 27.20 -15.03 -17.95
CA PRO A 271 26.99 -13.61 -18.20
C PRO A 271 27.91 -12.71 -17.38
N ASP A 272 27.96 -11.42 -17.74
CA ASP A 272 28.69 -10.38 -17.00
C ASP A 272 27.91 -9.83 -15.80
N GLU A 273 26.59 -10.02 -15.76
CA GLU A 273 25.73 -9.44 -14.73
C GLU A 273 24.48 -10.28 -14.43
N ALA A 274 23.92 -10.04 -13.23
CA ALA A 274 22.63 -10.55 -12.78
C ALA A 274 21.85 -9.45 -12.06
N TYR A 275 20.52 -9.53 -12.10
CA TYR A 275 19.61 -8.55 -11.53
C TYR A 275 18.63 -9.22 -10.58
N LEU A 276 18.42 -8.60 -9.40
CA LEU A 276 17.38 -8.98 -8.46
C LEU A 276 16.44 -7.80 -8.18
N GLU A 277 15.17 -8.10 -7.92
CA GLU A 277 14.26 -7.18 -7.25
C GLU A 277 13.76 -7.81 -5.96
N ILE A 278 13.86 -7.06 -4.87
CA ILE A 278 13.59 -7.51 -3.51
C ILE A 278 12.51 -6.61 -2.93
N SER A 279 11.53 -7.20 -2.24
CA SER A 279 10.47 -6.49 -1.52
C SER A 279 10.46 -6.93 -0.06
N THR A 280 10.31 -5.96 0.85
CA THR A 280 10.20 -6.20 2.29
C THR A 280 8.86 -5.74 2.84
N ARG A 281 8.38 -6.37 3.93
CA ARG A 281 7.29 -5.87 4.77
C ARG A 281 7.68 -5.99 6.24
N ALA A 282 7.26 -5.02 7.06
CA ALA A 282 7.44 -5.06 8.51
C ALA A 282 6.32 -4.30 9.23
N LEU A 283 5.94 -4.75 10.41
CA LEU A 283 5.02 -4.02 11.31
C LEU A 283 5.77 -3.22 12.38
N ASN A 284 7.06 -2.94 12.15
CA ASN A 284 7.96 -2.31 13.09
C ASN A 284 9.08 -1.63 12.30
N GLU A 285 9.32 -0.34 12.55
CA GLU A 285 10.36 0.42 11.84
C GLU A 285 11.76 -0.15 12.08
N ASN A 286 12.07 -0.58 13.32
CA ASN A 286 13.37 -1.20 13.61
C ASN A 286 13.57 -2.50 12.84
N VAL A 287 12.49 -3.27 12.59
CA VAL A 287 12.55 -4.48 11.78
C VAL A 287 12.74 -4.11 10.31
N SER A 288 12.06 -3.07 9.82
CA SER A 288 12.28 -2.54 8.47
C SER A 288 13.75 -2.16 8.25
N ASP A 289 14.35 -1.42 9.18
CA ASP A 289 15.76 -1.02 9.13
C ASP A 289 16.72 -2.23 9.18
N GLN A 290 16.40 -3.22 10.01
CA GLN A 290 17.17 -4.47 10.07
C GLN A 290 17.13 -5.22 8.74
N LEU A 291 15.98 -5.29 8.08
CA LEU A 291 15.84 -5.92 6.77
C LEU A 291 16.68 -5.19 5.71
N GLU A 292 16.65 -3.86 5.68
CA GLU A 292 17.48 -3.05 4.77
C GLU A 292 18.97 -3.30 4.98
N GLN A 293 19.44 -3.18 6.23
CA GLN A 293 20.85 -3.40 6.57
C GLN A 293 21.30 -4.84 6.27
N ALA A 294 20.41 -5.82 6.48
CA ALA A 294 20.70 -7.21 6.19
C ALA A 294 20.79 -7.48 4.68
N ILE A 295 19.90 -6.89 3.87
CA ILE A 295 19.95 -6.98 2.40
C ILE A 295 21.29 -6.45 1.90
N GLU A 296 21.67 -5.23 2.30
CA GLU A 296 22.93 -4.64 1.84
C GLU A 296 24.15 -5.48 2.27
N ARG A 297 24.20 -5.88 3.55
CA ARG A 297 25.28 -6.72 4.08
C ARG A 297 25.42 -8.04 3.32
N ILE A 298 24.31 -8.76 3.09
CA ILE A 298 24.34 -10.08 2.45
C ILE A 298 24.73 -9.96 0.98
N VAL A 299 24.14 -9.01 0.26
CA VAL A 299 24.44 -8.79 -1.16
C VAL A 299 25.93 -8.52 -1.37
N ARG A 300 26.52 -7.62 -0.57
CA ARG A 300 27.96 -7.31 -0.63
C ARG A 300 28.83 -8.51 -0.23
N ALA A 301 28.45 -9.23 0.84
CA ALA A 301 29.22 -10.37 1.33
C ALA A 301 29.28 -11.52 0.31
N GLU A 302 28.17 -11.86 -0.34
CA GLU A 302 28.12 -12.95 -1.33
C GLU A 302 28.88 -12.58 -2.61
N ALA A 303 28.82 -11.32 -3.04
CA ALA A 303 29.62 -10.81 -4.15
C ALA A 303 31.13 -10.91 -3.83
N ALA A 304 31.54 -10.46 -2.64
CA ALA A 304 32.94 -10.54 -2.20
C ALA A 304 33.42 -11.99 -2.05
N ALA A 305 32.62 -12.88 -1.47
CA ALA A 305 32.95 -14.30 -1.29
C ALA A 305 33.16 -15.02 -2.62
N SER A 306 32.49 -14.56 -3.68
CA SER A 306 32.57 -15.13 -5.02
C SER A 306 33.66 -14.49 -5.89
N GLY A 307 34.40 -13.50 -5.37
CA GLY A 307 35.47 -12.82 -6.08
C GLY A 307 35.01 -11.82 -7.14
N ALA A 308 33.81 -11.23 -6.99
CA ALA A 308 33.33 -10.17 -7.89
C ALA A 308 34.34 -9.03 -7.98
N SER A 309 34.68 -8.62 -9.20
CA SER A 309 35.66 -7.55 -9.44
C SER A 309 35.10 -6.14 -9.18
N ARG A 310 33.78 -6.03 -9.00
CA ARG A 310 33.09 -4.78 -8.67
C ARG A 310 32.02 -5.03 -7.62
N GLU A 311 31.89 -4.07 -6.69
CA GLU A 311 30.81 -4.05 -5.71
C GLU A 311 29.44 -4.02 -6.39
N PRO A 312 28.44 -4.77 -5.88
CA PRO A 312 27.08 -4.71 -6.40
C PRO A 312 26.46 -3.33 -6.16
N GLU A 313 25.55 -2.94 -7.05
CA GLU A 313 24.69 -1.76 -6.87
C GLU A 313 23.41 -2.21 -6.16
N VAL A 314 23.06 -1.55 -5.06
CA VAL A 314 21.81 -1.76 -4.32
C VAL A 314 21.09 -0.42 -4.25
N GLU A 315 19.93 -0.35 -4.91
CA GLU A 315 19.11 0.86 -4.99
C GLU A 315 17.76 0.58 -4.35
N ARG A 316 17.40 1.34 -3.32
CA ARG A 316 16.02 1.40 -2.82
C ARG A 316 15.24 2.36 -3.70
N PHE A 317 14.26 1.86 -4.43
CA PHE A 317 13.50 2.66 -5.40
C PHE A 317 12.06 2.94 -4.96
N GLN A 318 11.58 2.28 -3.89
CA GLN A 318 10.26 2.51 -3.31
C GLN A 318 10.31 2.26 -1.80
N SER A 319 9.70 3.12 -0.98
CA SER A 319 9.61 2.89 0.47
C SER A 319 8.55 3.74 1.17
N SER A 320 7.76 3.12 2.04
CA SER A 320 6.92 3.82 3.01
C SER A 320 7.07 3.21 4.41
N GLY A 321 6.91 4.04 5.43
CA GLY A 321 6.99 3.66 6.84
C GLY A 321 5.74 2.92 7.30
N VAL A 322 5.67 2.61 8.60
CA VAL A 322 4.43 2.10 9.18
C VAL A 322 3.39 3.22 9.25
N THR A 323 2.12 2.90 8.99
CA THR A 323 1.04 3.83 9.32
C THR A 323 0.70 3.64 10.79
N HIS A 324 1.09 4.63 11.60
CA HIS A 324 0.94 4.64 13.05
C HIS A 324 -0.02 5.74 13.49
N ASN A 325 -1.27 5.38 13.67
CA ASN A 325 -2.30 6.30 14.13
C ASN A 325 -2.01 6.84 15.53
N ASP A 326 -2.24 8.14 15.72
CA ASP A 326 -2.13 8.77 17.04
C ASP A 326 -3.19 8.17 18.00
N PRO A 327 -2.79 7.59 19.15
CA PRO A 327 -3.74 6.89 20.01
C PRO A 327 -4.87 7.76 20.57
N ALA A 328 -4.59 9.02 20.90
CA ALA A 328 -5.60 9.94 21.45
C ALA A 328 -6.60 10.36 20.37
N SER A 329 -6.10 10.82 19.22
CA SER A 329 -6.90 11.21 18.07
C SER A 329 -7.76 10.05 17.55
N THR A 330 -7.22 8.83 17.55
CA THR A 330 -7.96 7.63 17.17
C THR A 330 -9.10 7.34 18.13
N ALA A 331 -8.86 7.45 19.45
CA ALA A 331 -9.90 7.23 20.45
C ALA A 331 -11.05 8.23 20.29
N ASP A 332 -10.72 9.50 20.03
CA ASP A 332 -11.71 10.56 19.82
C ASP A 332 -12.57 10.32 18.57
N VAL A 333 -11.93 10.01 17.42
CA VAL A 333 -12.63 9.73 16.16
C VAL A 333 -13.45 8.43 16.25
N ALA A 334 -12.90 7.38 16.84
CA ALA A 334 -13.63 6.12 17.03
C ALA A 334 -14.85 6.30 17.95
N ALA A 335 -14.74 7.12 19.00
CA ALA A 335 -15.88 7.44 19.87
C ALA A 335 -16.98 8.22 19.13
N ALA A 336 -16.60 9.18 18.28
CA ALA A 336 -17.56 9.93 17.46
C ALA A 336 -18.27 9.01 16.44
N HIS A 337 -17.53 8.13 15.77
CA HIS A 337 -18.12 7.11 14.90
C HIS A 337 -19.06 6.18 15.66
N HIS A 338 -18.66 5.68 16.84
CA HIS A 338 -19.51 4.82 17.65
C HIS A 338 -20.80 5.53 18.08
N ALA A 339 -20.74 6.82 18.40
CA ALA A 339 -21.92 7.61 18.74
C ALA A 339 -22.88 7.80 17.55
N TYR A 340 -22.36 7.87 16.33
CA TYR A 340 -23.17 8.06 15.12
C TYR A 340 -23.70 6.74 14.53
N PHE A 341 -22.82 5.76 14.29
CA PHE A 341 -23.17 4.49 13.64
C PHE A 341 -23.73 3.43 14.60
N GLY A 342 -23.43 3.55 15.89
CA GLY A 342 -23.73 2.52 16.89
C GLY A 342 -22.66 1.42 16.95
N GLY A 343 -22.72 0.62 18.02
CA GLY A 343 -21.68 -0.37 18.35
C GLY A 343 -21.58 -1.56 17.39
N ASP A 344 -22.65 -1.87 16.65
CA ASP A 344 -22.67 -3.00 15.71
C ASP A 344 -21.90 -2.70 14.41
N TYR A 345 -21.66 -1.42 14.12
CA TYR A 345 -21.04 -0.95 12.87
C TYR A 345 -19.63 -0.42 13.05
N VAL A 346 -19.14 -0.29 14.29
CA VAL A 346 -17.80 0.22 14.59
C VAL A 346 -17.02 -0.82 15.37
N ILE A 347 -15.95 -1.33 14.78
CA ILE A 347 -15.13 -2.38 15.38
C ILE A 347 -13.69 -1.92 15.61
N HIS A 348 -13.05 -2.57 16.59
CA HIS A 348 -11.62 -2.50 16.75
C HIS A 348 -10.95 -3.56 15.88
N LEU A 349 -9.96 -3.15 15.08
CA LEU A 349 -9.14 -4.07 14.30
C LEU A 349 -8.05 -4.70 15.20
N PRO A 350 -8.11 -6.01 15.50
CA PRO A 350 -7.23 -6.62 16.51
C PRO A 350 -5.77 -6.70 16.07
N ASP A 351 -5.57 -6.87 14.76
CA ASP A 351 -4.26 -7.06 14.14
C ASP A 351 -4.06 -5.97 13.07
N PRO A 352 -2.85 -5.41 12.94
CA PRO A 352 -2.55 -4.49 11.84
C PRO A 352 -2.55 -5.24 10.50
N SER A 353 -2.84 -4.52 9.43
CA SER A 353 -2.73 -5.07 8.07
C SER A 353 -1.28 -5.02 7.58
N PRO A 354 -0.80 -6.06 6.87
CA PRO A 354 0.53 -6.05 6.24
C PRO A 354 0.59 -5.17 4.97
N ALA A 355 -0.54 -4.59 4.54
CA ALA A 355 -0.56 -3.59 3.48
C ALA A 355 0.25 -2.35 3.87
N THR A 356 0.61 -1.55 2.89
CA THR A 356 1.43 -0.34 3.04
C THR A 356 0.76 0.80 2.30
N GLU A 357 0.97 2.01 2.80
CA GLU A 357 0.32 3.24 2.38
C GLU A 357 1.32 4.39 2.60
N ASP A 358 1.27 5.42 1.76
CA ASP A 358 2.15 6.61 1.87
C ASP A 358 1.52 7.76 2.68
N PHE A 359 0.24 7.67 3.06
CA PHE A 359 -0.47 8.60 3.94
C PHE A 359 0.32 9.00 5.19
N CYS A 360 1.08 8.07 5.78
CA CYS A 360 1.89 8.34 6.97
C CYS A 360 2.92 9.46 6.77
N ARG A 361 3.34 9.73 5.52
CA ARG A 361 4.27 10.81 5.17
C ARG A 361 3.71 12.18 5.52
N PHE A 362 2.39 12.38 5.38
CA PHE A 362 1.76 13.65 5.77
C PHE A 362 1.95 13.97 7.26
N GLY A 363 2.07 12.96 8.12
CA GLY A 363 2.35 13.14 9.55
C GLY A 363 3.73 13.72 9.86
N LEU A 364 4.63 13.81 8.87
CA LEU A 364 6.02 14.24 9.01
C LEU A 364 6.72 13.47 10.15
N PRO A 365 6.88 12.13 10.03
CA PRO A 365 7.37 11.29 11.14
C PRO A 365 8.77 11.66 11.64
N GLU A 366 9.58 12.31 10.80
CA GLU A 366 10.93 12.79 11.14
C GLU A 366 10.96 14.20 11.76
N ASP A 367 9.83 14.91 11.77
CA ASP A 367 9.71 16.26 12.33
C ASP A 367 9.68 16.20 13.88
N PRO A 368 10.35 17.12 14.60
CA PRO A 368 10.29 17.19 16.07
C PRO A 368 8.88 17.41 16.64
N GLN A 369 7.96 17.93 15.82
CA GLN A 369 6.55 18.14 16.12
C GLN A 369 5.71 17.49 15.01
N PRO A 370 5.62 16.15 14.99
CA PRO A 370 4.85 15.44 13.98
C PRO A 370 3.37 15.80 14.10
N ILE A 371 2.66 15.74 12.98
CA ILE A 371 1.23 16.05 12.92
C ILE A 371 0.47 14.76 13.24
N PRO A 372 -0.44 14.76 14.24
CA PRO A 372 -1.23 13.57 14.55
C PRO A 372 -2.17 13.25 13.40
N TYR A 373 -2.39 11.95 13.16
CA TYR A 373 -3.29 11.49 12.12
C TYR A 373 -4.11 10.28 12.56
N VAL A 374 -5.24 10.09 11.89
CA VAL A 374 -6.12 8.94 12.05
C VAL A 374 -6.48 8.40 10.68
N PHE A 375 -6.15 7.13 10.47
CA PHE A 375 -6.48 6.34 9.29
C PHE A 375 -7.37 5.17 9.71
N TRP A 376 -8.49 4.94 9.02
CA TRP A 376 -9.41 3.84 9.35
C TRP A 376 -9.90 3.12 8.09
N PHE A 377 -10.51 1.96 8.28
CA PHE A 377 -11.12 1.21 7.18
C PHE A 377 -12.63 1.38 7.14
N VAL A 378 -13.18 1.42 5.93
CA VAL A 378 -14.60 1.34 5.62
C VAL A 378 -14.83 0.05 4.84
N GLY A 379 -15.65 -0.85 5.36
CA GLY A 379 -16.01 -2.09 4.69
C GLY A 379 -16.75 -1.79 3.39
N ALA A 380 -16.46 -2.59 2.36
CA ALA A 380 -16.95 -2.38 1.01
C ALA A 380 -17.66 -3.61 0.41
N THR A 381 -17.54 -4.79 1.02
CA THR A 381 -18.06 -6.02 0.42
C THR A 381 -19.58 -6.09 0.51
N PRO A 382 -20.32 -6.35 -0.60
CA PRO A 382 -21.76 -6.57 -0.56
C PRO A 382 -22.16 -7.62 0.49
N HIS A 383 -23.23 -7.35 1.24
CA HIS A 383 -23.63 -8.21 2.35
C HIS A 383 -23.95 -9.64 1.91
N ASP A 384 -24.57 -9.84 0.75
CA ASP A 384 -24.88 -11.15 0.20
C ASP A 384 -23.62 -11.93 -0.22
N VAL A 385 -22.61 -11.23 -0.76
CA VAL A 385 -21.28 -11.80 -1.06
C VAL A 385 -20.57 -12.20 0.22
N TRP A 386 -20.59 -11.34 1.25
CA TRP A 386 -20.00 -11.64 2.55
C TRP A 386 -20.69 -12.82 3.26
N ASP A 387 -22.02 -12.85 3.22
CA ASP A 387 -22.80 -13.91 3.86
C ASP A 387 -22.56 -15.26 3.18
N SER A 388 -22.39 -15.26 1.86
CA SER A 388 -22.09 -16.45 1.05
C SER A 388 -20.62 -16.88 1.06
N ALA A 389 -19.71 -16.04 1.55
CA ALA A 389 -18.29 -16.34 1.59
C ALA A 389 -18.00 -17.54 2.51
N PRO A 390 -17.20 -18.53 2.05
CA PRO A 390 -16.73 -19.63 2.89
C PRO A 390 -15.99 -19.14 4.15
N GLY A 391 -16.22 -19.83 5.27
CA GLY A 391 -15.59 -19.53 6.56
C GLY A 391 -16.60 -19.37 7.69
N ASP A 392 -16.21 -19.82 8.88
CA ASP A 392 -17.03 -19.71 10.09
C ASP A 392 -16.66 -18.47 10.92
N THR A 393 -15.48 -17.89 10.65
CA THR A 393 -15.01 -16.65 11.29
C THR A 393 -14.95 -15.48 10.31
N PRO A 394 -15.03 -14.22 10.79
CA PRO A 394 -14.83 -13.04 9.93
C PRO A 394 -13.49 -13.05 9.18
N TYR A 395 -12.43 -13.55 9.81
CA TYR A 395 -11.10 -13.64 9.18
C TYR A 395 -11.08 -14.65 8.01
N GLU A 396 -11.71 -15.81 8.16
CA GLU A 396 -11.82 -16.80 7.08
C GLU A 396 -12.67 -16.26 5.93
N LYS A 397 -13.81 -15.63 6.23
CA LYS A 397 -14.66 -14.99 5.22
C LYS A 397 -13.92 -13.91 4.44
N MET A 398 -13.16 -13.07 5.13
CA MET A 398 -12.36 -12.01 4.53
C MET A 398 -11.33 -12.55 3.52
N GLY A 399 -10.78 -13.76 3.74
CA GLY A 399 -9.90 -14.44 2.79
C GLY A 399 -10.60 -15.02 1.55
N ASN A 400 -11.94 -15.00 1.50
CA ASN A 400 -12.74 -15.59 0.44
C ASN A 400 -13.62 -14.58 -0.33
N VAL A 401 -13.44 -13.29 -0.09
CA VAL A 401 -14.12 -12.21 -0.83
C VAL A 401 -13.10 -11.46 -1.70
N PRO A 402 -13.50 -10.86 -2.84
CA PRO A 402 -12.60 -10.01 -3.61
C PRO A 402 -12.07 -8.84 -2.77
N SER A 403 -10.76 -8.82 -2.52
CA SER A 403 -10.08 -7.73 -1.80
C SER A 403 -9.47 -6.71 -2.76
N ASN A 404 -8.88 -5.66 -2.21
CA ASN A 404 -8.08 -4.70 -2.97
C ASN A 404 -7.07 -5.43 -3.88
N HIS A 405 -6.82 -4.86 -5.06
CA HIS A 405 -5.94 -5.35 -6.14
C HIS A 405 -6.45 -6.63 -6.84
N SER A 406 -7.66 -7.09 -6.52
CA SER A 406 -8.34 -8.15 -7.26
C SER A 406 -9.00 -7.58 -8.51
N PRO A 407 -8.96 -8.27 -9.68
CA PRO A 407 -9.72 -7.86 -10.86
C PRO A 407 -11.24 -7.98 -10.66
N TYR A 408 -11.68 -8.56 -9.54
CA TYR A 408 -13.08 -8.70 -9.14
C TYR A 408 -13.47 -7.74 -8.00
N PHE A 409 -12.57 -6.84 -7.58
CA PHE A 409 -12.86 -5.86 -6.54
C PHE A 409 -14.03 -4.97 -6.98
N SER A 410 -15.15 -5.06 -6.25
CA SER A 410 -16.41 -4.42 -6.61
C SER A 410 -17.17 -3.99 -5.34
N PRO A 411 -16.84 -2.81 -4.79
CA PRO A 411 -17.54 -2.26 -3.63
C PRO A 411 -19.07 -2.21 -3.82
N ASP A 412 -19.83 -2.50 -2.76
CA ASP A 412 -21.26 -2.25 -2.71
C ASP A 412 -21.49 -0.73 -2.68
N ARG A 413 -21.85 -0.19 -3.84
CA ARG A 413 -21.78 1.24 -4.13
C ARG A 413 -22.49 2.10 -3.09
N GLU A 414 -23.76 1.83 -2.79
CA GLU A 414 -24.56 2.72 -1.95
C GLU A 414 -24.16 2.65 -0.46
N PRO A 415 -24.15 1.48 0.19
CA PRO A 415 -23.78 1.39 1.60
C PRO A 415 -22.35 1.85 1.86
N THR A 416 -21.41 1.54 0.95
CA THR A 416 -20.00 1.92 1.08
C THR A 416 -19.82 3.44 0.97
N LEU A 417 -20.37 4.08 -0.08
CA LEU A 417 -20.23 5.53 -0.26
C LEU A 417 -20.92 6.31 0.86
N ARG A 418 -22.13 5.88 1.29
CA ARG A 418 -22.84 6.53 2.39
C ARG A 418 -22.05 6.43 3.70
N ALA A 419 -21.48 5.27 4.00
CA ALA A 419 -20.66 5.08 5.19
C ALA A 419 -19.35 5.88 5.12
N GLY A 420 -18.67 5.91 3.98
CA GLY A 420 -17.46 6.71 3.78
C GLY A 420 -17.70 8.22 3.90
N LEU A 421 -18.81 8.72 3.34
CA LEU A 421 -19.24 10.12 3.50
C LEU A 421 -19.54 10.46 4.97
N ALA A 422 -20.31 9.60 5.64
CA ALA A 422 -20.64 9.77 7.04
C ALA A 422 -19.37 9.75 7.91
N ALA A 423 -18.52 8.73 7.77
CA ALA A 423 -17.33 8.57 8.58
C ALA A 423 -16.39 9.79 8.46
N LEU A 424 -16.03 10.18 7.23
CA LEU A 424 -15.13 11.30 7.02
C LEU A 424 -15.73 12.64 7.52
N THR A 425 -17.04 12.85 7.35
CA THR A 425 -17.74 14.04 7.88
C THR A 425 -17.74 14.08 9.41
N ILE A 426 -18.10 12.97 10.06
CA ILE A 426 -18.14 12.86 11.54
C ILE A 426 -16.73 13.02 12.14
N ALA A 427 -15.73 12.42 11.50
CA ALA A 427 -14.34 12.58 11.91
C ALA A 427 -13.89 14.06 11.82
N ALA A 428 -14.25 14.78 10.75
CA ALA A 428 -13.97 16.20 10.65
C ALA A 428 -14.67 17.01 11.76
N LEU A 429 -15.98 16.78 11.97
CA LEU A 429 -16.80 17.48 12.97
C LEU A 429 -16.36 17.19 14.42
N SER A 430 -15.62 16.12 14.66
CA SER A 430 -14.99 15.84 15.96
C SER A 430 -14.04 16.96 16.39
N TYR A 431 -13.40 17.62 15.42
CA TYR A 431 -12.44 18.71 15.65
C TYR A 431 -13.06 20.09 15.40
N VAL A 432 -13.84 20.26 14.33
CA VAL A 432 -14.38 21.57 13.93
C VAL A 432 -15.83 21.85 14.36
N GLY A 433 -16.58 20.85 14.86
CA GLY A 433 -17.98 21.02 15.26
C GLY A 433 -18.16 22.07 16.36
N SER A 434 -19.11 22.99 16.20
CA SER A 434 -19.26 24.18 17.06
C SER A 434 -20.69 24.37 17.58
N ASP A 435 -20.84 24.63 18.88
CA ASP A 435 -22.11 25.02 19.52
C ASP A 435 -22.40 26.54 19.39
N ASN A 436 -21.46 27.34 18.87
CA ASN A 436 -21.58 28.79 18.67
C ASN A 436 -21.42 29.12 17.17
N PRO A 437 -22.50 29.11 16.38
CA PRO A 437 -22.43 29.47 14.96
C PRO A 437 -22.00 30.94 14.80
N ASN A 438 -21.16 31.24 13.81
CA ASN A 438 -20.79 32.60 13.47
C ASN A 438 -21.93 33.28 12.68
N PRO A 439 -22.64 34.28 13.24
CA PRO A 439 -23.71 34.96 12.50
C PRO A 439 -23.20 35.77 11.30
N ALA A 440 -21.88 36.02 11.18
CA ALA A 440 -21.30 36.68 10.02
C ALA A 440 -21.06 35.73 8.82
N ALA A 441 -21.18 34.41 9.00
CA ALA A 441 -21.12 33.44 7.90
C ALA A 441 -22.46 33.34 7.11
N LEU A 442 -23.50 34.06 7.54
CA LEU A 442 -24.84 34.13 6.92
C LEU A 442 -24.90 34.87 5.57
N ALA A 443 -23.76 35.07 4.89
CA ALA A 443 -23.82 35.50 3.49
C ALA A 443 -24.32 34.30 2.66
N PRO A 444 -25.48 34.39 1.99
CA PRO A 444 -25.94 33.28 1.17
C PRO A 444 -24.87 32.97 0.13
N ALA A 445 -24.58 31.68 -0.07
CA ALA A 445 -23.88 31.23 -1.26
C ALA A 445 -24.55 31.85 -2.49
N PRO A 446 -23.80 32.26 -3.52
CA PRO A 446 -24.39 32.84 -4.72
C PRO A 446 -25.46 31.88 -5.28
N SER A 447 -26.70 32.34 -5.23
CA SER A 447 -27.87 31.58 -5.66
C SER A 447 -27.77 31.20 -7.14
N ALA A 448 -27.89 29.89 -7.37
CA ALA A 448 -28.36 29.22 -8.59
C ALA A 448 -27.52 29.41 -9.88
N ALA A 449 -26.61 28.45 -10.12
CA ALA A 449 -26.56 27.85 -11.46
C ALA A 449 -27.65 26.75 -11.51
N PRO A 450 -28.41 26.63 -12.60
CA PRO A 450 -29.51 25.68 -12.65
C PRO A 450 -28.98 24.25 -12.50
N VAL A 451 -29.59 23.48 -11.59
CA VAL A 451 -29.51 22.02 -11.57
C VAL A 451 -30.17 21.54 -12.87
N GLY A 452 -29.34 21.30 -13.89
CA GLY A 452 -29.79 21.07 -15.26
C GLY A 452 -28.81 20.23 -16.05
N SER A 453 -29.10 18.94 -16.12
CA SER A 453 -28.63 17.90 -17.04
C SER A 453 -27.14 17.57 -17.10
N ALA A 454 -26.85 16.30 -16.80
CA ALA A 454 -25.76 15.47 -17.32
C ALA A 454 -24.37 16.10 -17.41
N PHE A 455 -23.45 15.58 -16.60
CA PHE A 455 -22.00 15.69 -16.79
C PHE A 455 -21.67 15.39 -18.28
N PRO A 456 -21.31 16.39 -19.10
CA PRO A 456 -20.84 16.14 -20.45
C PRO A 456 -19.33 15.92 -20.30
N GLY A 457 -18.91 14.66 -20.19
CA GLY A 457 -17.50 14.32 -20.29
C GLY A 457 -16.90 14.94 -21.56
N PRO A 458 -15.62 15.37 -21.55
CA PRO A 458 -14.99 15.92 -22.74
C PRO A 458 -14.98 14.87 -23.85
N ALA A 459 -15.48 15.23 -25.03
CA ALA A 459 -15.38 14.38 -26.20
C ALA A 459 -13.89 14.16 -26.56
N PRO A 460 -13.49 12.95 -27.00
CA PRO A 460 -12.11 12.67 -27.37
C PRO A 460 -11.73 13.51 -28.58
N THR A 461 -10.69 14.33 -28.44
CA THR A 461 -10.11 15.08 -29.56
C THR A 461 -9.18 14.17 -30.35
N ASP A 462 -9.62 13.83 -31.56
CA ASP A 462 -8.77 13.26 -32.61
C ASP A 462 -7.62 14.20 -32.98
N THR A 463 -6.46 13.61 -33.25
CA THR A 463 -5.21 14.29 -33.59
C THR A 463 -5.06 14.55 -35.10
N ALA A 464 -4.19 15.54 -35.40
CA ALA A 464 -3.47 15.83 -36.66
C ALA A 464 -4.09 16.79 -37.71
N ASP A 465 -3.43 17.92 -38.01
CA ASP A 465 -2.31 18.07 -38.96
C ASP A 465 -1.76 19.53 -38.92
N PRO A 466 -0.43 19.76 -38.79
CA PRO A 466 0.18 21.09 -38.76
C PRO A 466 0.64 21.56 -40.15
N ARG A 467 0.05 22.64 -40.70
CA ARG A 467 0.70 23.44 -41.78
C ARG A 467 0.27 24.89 -41.75
N GLY A 468 1.23 25.81 -41.87
CA GLY A 468 0.97 27.13 -42.45
C GLY A 468 1.59 28.36 -41.79
N ASN A 469 2.92 28.40 -41.73
CA ASN A 469 3.80 29.55 -41.99
C ASN A 469 3.14 30.95 -42.20
N THR A 470 3.54 31.96 -41.44
CA THR A 470 4.11 33.24 -41.94
C THR A 470 4.51 34.21 -40.81
N ASP A 471 5.80 34.49 -40.73
CA ASP A 471 6.50 35.62 -40.09
C ASP A 471 6.28 36.93 -40.93
N PRO A 472 6.89 38.11 -40.67
CA PRO A 472 7.38 38.76 -39.44
C PRO A 472 6.84 40.21 -39.28
N GLY A 473 7.11 40.85 -38.13
CA GLY A 473 7.13 42.32 -38.10
C GLY A 473 7.37 42.99 -36.75
N GLY A 474 8.57 43.56 -36.58
CA GLY A 474 8.68 44.93 -36.04
C GLY A 474 9.40 45.12 -34.70
N HIS A 475 10.71 45.34 -34.80
CA HIS A 475 11.49 46.43 -34.17
C HIS A 475 11.43 46.67 -32.63
N SER A 476 12.57 46.44 -31.97
CA SER A 476 13.52 47.48 -31.49
C SER A 476 13.17 47.99 -30.08
N ALA A 477 14.05 48.04 -29.08
CA ALA A 477 15.42 48.50 -29.12
C ALA A 477 16.28 47.91 -27.99
N ARG A 478 17.57 47.82 -28.29
CA ARG A 478 18.69 47.59 -27.38
C ARG A 478 18.93 48.81 -26.48
N THR A 479 19.42 48.56 -25.27
CA THR A 479 20.67 49.18 -24.80
C THR A 479 21.38 48.25 -23.82
N ALA A 480 22.67 48.06 -24.09
CA ALA A 480 23.64 47.23 -23.38
C ALA A 480 24.38 48.08 -22.31
N THR A 481 24.58 47.54 -21.09
CA THR A 481 25.87 47.13 -20.47
C THR A 481 26.79 48.28 -20.02
N PRO A 482 27.93 48.03 -19.33
CA PRO A 482 28.19 47.29 -18.08
C PRO A 482 29.08 48.12 -17.11
N SER A 483 29.45 47.60 -15.93
CA SER A 483 30.83 47.65 -15.34
C SER A 483 30.79 47.29 -13.84
N GLU A 484 31.44 46.20 -13.43
CA GLU A 484 32.77 46.15 -12.78
C GLU A 484 32.75 46.37 -11.25
N GLY A 485 33.28 45.40 -10.50
CA GLY A 485 33.65 45.51 -9.08
C GLY A 485 34.96 46.31 -8.91
N PRO A 486 35.82 46.08 -7.89
CA PRO A 486 35.75 45.11 -6.79
C PRO A 486 36.17 45.66 -5.40
N ALA A 487 36.27 44.75 -4.43
CA ALA A 487 37.36 44.63 -3.45
C ALA A 487 37.15 45.06 -1.97
N ASN A 488 37.62 44.12 -1.15
CA ASN A 488 38.22 44.22 0.18
C ASN A 488 37.25 44.19 1.38
N SER A 489 37.48 43.45 2.45
CA SER A 489 38.46 42.43 2.88
C SER A 489 38.28 42.42 4.40
N PHE A 490 38.07 41.30 5.08
CA PHE A 490 38.64 41.04 6.41
C PHE A 490 38.29 39.61 6.84
N ASP A 491 39.32 38.79 6.85
CA ASP A 491 39.53 37.54 7.58
C ASP A 491 41.01 37.63 8.06
N PRO A 492 41.57 36.76 8.93
CA PRO A 492 40.99 35.79 9.85
C PRO A 492 41.70 35.79 11.24
N LEU A 493 41.15 35.09 12.24
CA LEU A 493 41.82 34.59 13.45
C LEU A 493 41.07 33.30 13.85
N SER A 494 41.63 32.14 14.17
CA SER A 494 42.99 31.62 14.29
C SER A 494 42.86 30.12 14.63
N ASP A 495 43.53 29.25 13.87
CA ASP A 495 43.90 27.86 14.23
C ASP A 495 45.27 27.93 15.00
N PRO A 496 45.92 26.87 15.57
CA PRO A 496 45.57 25.46 15.69
C PRO A 496 45.86 24.81 17.07
N LEU A 497 45.38 23.59 17.30
CA LEU A 497 45.92 22.68 18.33
C LEU A 497 46.53 21.43 17.69
N THR A 498 47.86 21.36 17.78
CA THR A 498 48.71 20.24 17.36
C THR A 498 49.16 19.37 18.54
N GLY A 499 48.94 18.06 18.44
CA GLY A 499 49.83 16.96 18.85
C GLY A 499 49.87 16.51 20.33
N PRO A 500 50.47 15.33 20.66
CA PRO A 500 51.29 14.46 19.79
C PRO A 500 50.91 12.95 19.76
N ARG A 501 51.39 12.27 18.72
CA ARG A 501 51.63 10.81 18.67
C ARG A 501 52.93 10.45 19.43
N PRO A 502 53.05 9.23 19.95
CA PRO A 502 54.31 8.47 19.98
C PRO A 502 54.17 7.23 19.07
N ALA A 503 54.96 7.08 18.01
CA ALA A 503 56.31 6.52 17.98
C ALA A 503 56.32 4.98 18.14
N GLU A 504 56.61 4.30 17.02
CA GLU A 504 57.07 2.91 16.96
C GLU A 504 58.37 2.70 17.75
N PRO A 505 58.65 1.44 18.12
CA PRO A 505 60.01 0.94 18.08
C PRO A 505 60.15 -0.28 17.14
N SER A 506 61.03 -0.12 16.16
CA SER A 506 61.77 -1.20 15.50
C SER A 506 62.76 -1.85 16.48
N PHE A 507 62.89 -3.18 16.47
CA PHE A 507 64.09 -4.04 16.70
C PHE A 507 63.56 -5.49 16.68
N SER A 508 63.70 -6.24 15.59
CA SER A 508 64.80 -7.16 15.23
C SER A 508 65.09 -8.28 16.25
N ASP A 509 64.86 -9.49 15.73
CA ASP A 509 65.64 -10.72 15.85
C ASP A 509 65.57 -11.65 17.08
N GLU A 510 65.70 -12.93 16.68
CA GLU A 510 65.87 -14.19 17.40
C GLU A 510 64.60 -14.83 17.99
N ALA A 511 64.27 -16.11 17.75
CA ALA A 511 64.83 -17.16 16.91
C ALA A 511 63.88 -18.38 16.99
N ASN A 512 64.01 -19.26 16.01
CA ASN A 512 63.69 -20.70 16.01
C ASN A 512 62.22 -21.13 16.04
N ASP A 513 61.82 -22.18 15.35
CA ASP A 513 62.39 -23.06 14.33
C ASP A 513 61.22 -23.98 13.95
N ALA A 514 61.12 -24.36 12.68
CA ALA A 514 61.08 -25.76 12.26
C ALA A 514 60.42 -25.96 10.89
N TYR A 515 61.33 -26.04 9.93
CA TYR A 515 61.43 -27.07 8.91
C TYR A 515 60.60 -27.01 7.63
N ASP A 516 61.43 -27.07 6.60
CA ASP A 516 61.25 -26.78 5.20
C ASP A 516 61.14 -28.09 4.39
N SER A 517 60.75 -27.91 3.15
CA SER A 517 60.38 -28.93 2.17
C SER A 517 61.59 -29.57 1.48
N ALA A 518 61.43 -30.81 1.02
CA ALA A 518 62.20 -31.47 -0.05
C ALA A 518 61.40 -32.71 -0.50
N PHE A 519 61.25 -33.14 -1.75
CA PHE A 519 62.08 -32.99 -2.95
C PHE A 519 61.29 -33.46 -4.20
N LEU A 520 61.79 -33.09 -5.38
CA LEU A 520 61.25 -33.26 -6.74
C LEU A 520 61.36 -34.69 -7.36
N ALA A 521 60.37 -35.01 -8.19
CA ALA A 521 60.43 -35.58 -9.56
C ALA A 521 60.79 -37.05 -9.89
N ALA A 522 60.18 -37.48 -11.02
CA ALA A 522 60.45 -38.61 -11.94
C ALA A 522 59.75 -39.96 -11.64
N SER A 523 59.26 -40.79 -12.56
CA SER A 523 59.02 -40.75 -14.02
C SER A 523 58.42 -42.12 -14.44
N SER A 524 57.49 -42.12 -15.41
CA SER A 524 57.28 -43.10 -16.50
C SER A 524 57.12 -44.62 -16.23
N ALA A 525 56.00 -45.21 -16.71
CA ALA A 525 55.92 -46.31 -17.70
C ALA A 525 54.71 -47.27 -17.49
N TRP A 526 53.90 -47.44 -18.54
CA TRP A 526 53.02 -48.60 -18.84
C TRP A 526 53.78 -49.53 -19.82
N PRO A 527 53.52 -50.87 -19.98
CA PRO A 527 52.21 -51.40 -20.42
C PRO A 527 51.82 -52.90 -20.11
N GLU A 528 50.56 -53.21 -20.49
CA GLU A 528 49.93 -54.48 -20.97
C GLU A 528 49.33 -55.58 -20.03
N GLU A 529 48.14 -56.07 -20.44
CA GLU A 529 47.04 -56.81 -19.74
C GLU A 529 47.17 -58.37 -19.66
N PRO A 530 46.14 -59.22 -19.35
CA PRO A 530 44.78 -59.03 -18.77
C PRO A 530 44.39 -60.04 -17.64
N GLY A 531 43.52 -59.63 -16.70
CA GLY A 531 42.95 -60.53 -15.68
C GLY A 531 41.62 -60.03 -15.12
N LYS A 532 40.54 -60.79 -15.35
CA LYS A 532 39.18 -60.53 -14.85
C LYS A 532 39.16 -60.50 -13.31
N SER A 533 38.67 -59.41 -12.72
CA SER A 533 38.53 -59.23 -11.27
C SER A 533 37.06 -59.14 -10.86
N THR A 534 36.74 -59.78 -9.73
CA THR A 534 35.44 -60.21 -9.19
C THR A 534 34.64 -59.10 -8.49
N HIS A 535 34.62 -57.88 -9.04
CA HIS A 535 34.06 -56.73 -8.30
C HIS A 535 32.54 -56.54 -8.40
N ASP A 536 31.85 -57.17 -9.36
CA ASP A 536 30.41 -56.98 -9.57
C ASP A 536 29.51 -57.91 -8.71
N THR A 537 30.02 -59.08 -8.30
CA THR A 537 29.21 -60.06 -7.56
C THR A 537 29.03 -59.70 -6.07
N ASP A 538 29.97 -58.96 -5.49
CA ASP A 538 29.90 -58.56 -4.07
C ASP A 538 29.00 -57.33 -3.84
N MET A 539 28.91 -56.40 -4.79
CA MET A 539 28.09 -55.18 -4.66
C MET A 539 26.58 -55.46 -4.72
N GLN A 540 26.15 -56.44 -5.51
CA GLN A 540 24.72 -56.83 -5.57
C GLN A 540 24.24 -57.54 -4.29
N SER A 541 25.12 -58.21 -3.56
CA SER A 541 24.78 -58.89 -2.31
C SER A 541 24.62 -57.94 -1.11
N VAL A 542 25.32 -56.79 -1.15
CA VAL A 542 25.28 -55.75 -0.11
C VAL A 542 24.06 -54.86 -0.29
N MET A 543 23.73 -54.46 -1.53
CA MET A 543 22.55 -53.63 -1.80
C MET A 543 21.23 -54.40 -1.59
N GLY A 544 21.20 -55.71 -1.84
CA GLY A 544 20.00 -56.53 -1.62
C GLY A 544 19.63 -56.74 -0.14
N ARG A 545 20.60 -56.64 0.79
CA ARG A 545 20.33 -56.77 2.24
C ARG A 545 19.83 -55.47 2.86
N GLN A 546 20.37 -54.32 2.44
CA GLN A 546 19.91 -53.01 2.93
C GLN A 546 18.45 -52.71 2.55
N ASP A 547 18.04 -53.08 1.33
CA ASP A 547 16.65 -52.87 0.88
C ASP A 547 15.63 -53.75 1.63
N GLN A 548 16.08 -54.85 2.24
CA GLN A 548 15.22 -55.77 2.99
C GLN A 548 15.08 -55.32 4.45
N GLU A 549 16.17 -54.85 5.07
CA GLU A 549 16.15 -54.27 6.42
C GLU A 549 15.29 -53.00 6.50
N ILE A 550 15.39 -52.09 5.51
CA ILE A 550 14.59 -50.86 5.46
C ILE A 550 13.09 -51.17 5.30
N ARG A 551 12.72 -52.23 4.58
CA ARG A 551 11.31 -52.62 4.38
C ARG A 551 10.70 -53.27 5.62
N ASP A 552 11.50 -53.95 6.43
CA ASP A 552 11.02 -54.57 7.66
C ASP A 552 10.91 -53.54 8.79
N GLU A 553 11.81 -52.54 8.86
CA GLU A 553 11.72 -51.38 9.76
C GLU A 553 10.47 -50.53 9.50
N TRP A 554 10.17 -50.26 8.22
CA TRP A 554 8.97 -49.50 7.83
C TRP A 554 7.66 -50.23 8.14
N ARG A 555 7.69 -51.57 8.21
CA ARG A 555 6.52 -52.39 8.58
C ARG A 555 6.30 -52.45 10.09
N SER A 556 7.35 -52.37 10.91
CA SER A 556 7.20 -52.29 12.37
C SER A 556 6.69 -50.93 12.82
N GLU A 557 7.17 -49.82 12.23
CA GLU A 557 6.72 -48.46 12.57
C GLU A 557 5.21 -48.26 12.26
N LYS A 558 4.73 -48.80 11.13
CA LYS A 558 3.30 -48.78 10.76
C LYS A 558 2.41 -49.60 11.69
N ALA A 559 2.96 -50.63 12.34
CA ALA A 559 2.21 -51.46 13.29
C ALA A 559 2.12 -50.80 14.67
N GLU A 560 3.13 -50.02 15.08
CA GLU A 560 3.13 -49.25 16.33
C GLU A 560 2.29 -47.96 16.25
N GLU A 561 2.23 -47.29 15.10
CA GLU A 561 1.31 -46.14 14.89
C GLU A 561 -0.18 -46.53 15.00
N SER A 562 -0.53 -47.76 14.58
CA SER A 562 -1.91 -48.24 14.61
C SER A 562 -2.41 -48.56 16.02
N THR A 563 -1.53 -48.93 16.96
CA THR A 563 -1.92 -49.24 18.35
C THR A 563 -2.00 -47.97 19.20
N LEU A 564 -1.14 -46.96 18.94
CA LEU A 564 -1.18 -45.65 19.61
C LEU A 564 -2.44 -44.83 19.25
N SER A 565 -2.95 -44.95 18.02
CA SER A 565 -4.20 -44.31 17.59
C SER A 565 -5.45 -44.88 18.28
N THR A 566 -5.39 -46.12 18.78
CA THR A 566 -6.55 -46.78 19.41
C THR A 566 -6.61 -46.47 20.92
N ASP A 567 -5.47 -46.26 21.58
CA ASP A 567 -5.41 -45.89 23.00
C ASP A 567 -5.69 -44.40 23.26
N MET A 568 -5.44 -43.50 22.30
CA MET A 568 -5.79 -42.06 22.43
C MET A 568 -7.30 -41.80 22.33
N ALA A 569 -8.05 -42.63 21.61
CA ALA A 569 -9.50 -42.50 21.48
C ALA A 569 -10.27 -42.95 22.74
N ALA A 570 -9.64 -43.74 23.62
CA ALA A 570 -10.23 -44.19 24.88
C ALA A 570 -10.00 -43.22 26.06
N ILE A 571 -9.18 -42.18 25.88
CA ILE A 571 -8.83 -41.19 26.92
C ILE A 571 -9.63 -39.87 26.76
N MET A 572 -10.41 -39.71 25.68
CA MET A 572 -11.17 -38.48 25.40
C MET A 572 -12.66 -38.53 25.80
N ASP A 573 -13.11 -39.57 26.51
CA ASP A 573 -14.54 -39.80 26.79
C ASP A 573 -14.94 -39.70 28.28
N GLU A 574 -14.09 -39.12 29.13
CA GLU A 574 -14.46 -38.77 30.51
C GLU A 574 -13.95 -37.36 30.85
N ASP A 575 -14.83 -36.35 30.82
CA ASP A 575 -14.91 -35.28 31.82
C ASP A 575 -16.07 -34.30 31.50
N GLU A 576 -17.13 -34.36 32.33
CA GLU A 576 -18.22 -33.36 32.37
C GLU A 576 -17.69 -32.03 32.94
N VAL A 577 -17.77 -30.96 32.16
CA VAL A 577 -17.47 -29.59 32.63
C VAL A 577 -18.76 -28.93 33.16
N PRO A 578 -18.80 -28.39 34.39
CA PRO A 578 -19.98 -27.72 34.91
C PRO A 578 -20.13 -26.30 34.35
N ALA A 579 -21.37 -25.91 34.02
CA ALA A 579 -21.72 -24.62 33.42
C ALA A 579 -21.41 -23.40 34.33
N PRO A 580 -21.07 -22.23 33.76
CA PRO A 580 -20.80 -21.01 34.52
C PRO A 580 -22.09 -20.36 35.07
N PRO A 581 -22.01 -19.57 36.16
CA PRO A 581 -23.17 -18.95 36.79
C PRO A 581 -23.73 -17.77 35.96
N PRO A 582 -25.03 -17.46 36.08
CA PRO A 582 -25.67 -16.40 35.30
C PRO A 582 -25.22 -15.00 35.75
N GLY A 583 -24.98 -14.11 34.77
CA GLY A 583 -24.67 -12.70 34.98
C GLY A 583 -25.86 -11.87 35.51
N PRO A 584 -25.62 -10.64 35.99
CA PRO A 584 -26.64 -9.79 36.62
C PRO A 584 -27.68 -9.25 35.62
N PRO A 585 -28.89 -8.87 36.08
CA PRO A 585 -30.00 -8.51 35.20
C PRO A 585 -29.79 -7.14 34.53
N ALA A 586 -30.02 -7.09 33.21
CA ALA A 586 -30.03 -5.86 32.42
C ALA A 586 -31.21 -4.95 32.80
N GLY A 587 -30.95 -3.65 32.93
CA GLY A 587 -31.97 -2.61 33.09
C GLY A 587 -32.79 -2.37 31.81
N PRO A 588 -33.89 -1.60 31.88
CA PRO A 588 -34.85 -1.51 30.78
C PRO A 588 -34.29 -0.73 29.58
N ALA A 589 -34.47 -1.31 28.39
CA ALA A 589 -34.11 -0.72 27.10
C ALA A 589 -35.00 0.51 26.77
N PHE A 590 -34.38 1.59 26.33
CA PHE A 590 -35.08 2.68 25.65
C PHE A 590 -35.37 2.27 24.20
N GLY A 591 -36.63 2.37 23.79
CA GLY A 591 -37.11 1.89 22.49
C GLY A 591 -36.74 2.82 21.33
N GLY A 592 -36.07 2.26 20.33
CA GLY A 592 -36.04 2.80 18.97
C GLY A 592 -37.32 2.45 18.19
N PRO A 593 -37.63 3.16 17.08
CA PRO A 593 -38.85 2.95 16.30
C PRO A 593 -38.81 1.61 15.54
N PRO A 594 -39.97 1.01 15.21
CA PRO A 594 -40.06 -0.38 14.75
C PRO A 594 -39.65 -0.54 13.27
N PRO A 595 -39.16 -1.73 12.88
CA PRO A 595 -38.94 -2.08 11.48
C PRO A 595 -40.26 -2.47 10.80
N MET A 596 -40.50 -1.96 9.60
CA MET A 596 -41.50 -2.44 8.65
C MET A 596 -40.72 -2.83 7.38
N GLY A 597 -40.76 -4.03 6.81
CA GLY A 597 -41.43 -5.29 7.11
C GLY A 597 -40.83 -6.37 6.17
N SER A 598 -41.05 -7.65 6.47
CA SER A 598 -40.48 -8.78 5.72
C SER A 598 -41.28 -9.17 4.45
N ALA A 599 -40.59 -9.90 3.58
CA ALA A 599 -41.00 -10.44 2.28
C ALA A 599 -42.26 -11.33 2.29
N HIS A 600 -43.12 -11.17 1.25
CA HIS A 600 -43.48 -12.21 0.27
C HIS A 600 -44.61 -11.72 -0.67
N SER A 601 -44.49 -12.12 -1.95
CA SER A 601 -45.53 -12.23 -3.01
C SER A 601 -45.52 -11.17 -4.11
N ALA A 602 -44.60 -11.33 -5.08
CA ALA A 602 -44.83 -10.88 -6.45
C ALA A 602 -45.28 -12.08 -7.31
N PRO A 603 -46.27 -11.93 -8.21
CA PRO A 603 -46.75 -13.00 -9.08
C PRO A 603 -45.69 -13.37 -10.14
N PRO A 604 -45.70 -14.60 -10.68
CA PRO A 604 -44.72 -15.04 -11.67
C PRO A 604 -44.84 -14.25 -12.99
N PRO A 605 -43.74 -14.10 -13.75
CA PRO A 605 -43.76 -13.40 -15.04
C PRO A 605 -44.63 -14.16 -16.06
N PRO A 606 -45.25 -13.47 -17.03
CA PRO A 606 -45.98 -14.12 -18.10
C PRO A 606 -45.00 -14.93 -18.97
N GLY A 607 -45.41 -16.14 -19.34
CA GLY A 607 -44.67 -17.02 -20.25
C GLY A 607 -44.52 -16.43 -21.66
N PRO A 608 -43.70 -17.05 -22.51
CA PRO A 608 -43.36 -16.50 -23.82
C PRO A 608 -44.58 -16.42 -24.73
N ASP A 609 -44.80 -15.24 -25.32
CA ASP A 609 -45.71 -15.04 -26.45
C ASP A 609 -45.14 -15.76 -27.69
N ASP A 610 -45.70 -16.93 -27.99
CA ASP A 610 -45.70 -17.52 -29.32
C ASP A 610 -46.66 -16.70 -30.19
N ASP A 611 -46.15 -15.71 -30.93
CA ASP A 611 -46.71 -15.25 -32.21
C ASP A 611 -45.95 -14.02 -32.74
N LEU A 612 -44.82 -14.21 -33.44
CA LEU A 612 -44.43 -13.33 -34.56
C LEU A 612 -43.54 -14.07 -35.58
N PRO A 613 -43.72 -13.83 -36.90
CA PRO A 613 -43.19 -14.67 -37.97
C PRO A 613 -41.75 -14.34 -38.39
N ASP A 614 -41.10 -15.37 -38.95
CA ASP A 614 -39.82 -15.38 -39.66
C ASP A 614 -39.43 -14.06 -40.35
N ALA A 615 -38.30 -13.48 -39.93
CA ALA A 615 -37.50 -12.63 -40.80
C ALA A 615 -36.01 -12.75 -40.44
N GLN A 616 -35.26 -13.27 -41.41
CA GLN A 616 -33.84 -13.53 -41.44
C GLN A 616 -33.00 -12.27 -41.23
N TYR A 617 -31.98 -12.32 -40.37
CA TYR A 617 -30.82 -11.43 -40.43
C TYR A 617 -29.66 -12.12 -41.17
N ARG A 618 -29.19 -11.44 -42.22
CA ARG A 618 -27.82 -11.54 -42.72
C ARG A 618 -27.04 -10.36 -42.13
N LEU A 619 -25.80 -10.69 -41.75
CA LEU A 619 -24.66 -9.85 -41.31
C LEU A 619 -24.73 -9.35 -39.87
#